data_AF-A0A7V4UH98-F1
#
_entry.id   AF-A0A7V4UH98-F1
#
_cell.length_a   1.000
_cell.length_b   1.000
_cell.length_c   1.000
_cell.angle_alpha   90.00
_cell.angle_beta   90.00
_cell.angle_gamma   90.00
#
_symmetry.space_group_name_H-M   'P 1'
#
loop_
_entity.id
_entity.type
_entity.pdbx_description
1 polymer ?
#
loop_
_entity_poly.entity_id
_entity_poly.type
_entity_poly.pdbx_seq_one_letter_code
_entity_poly.pdbx_strand_id
1 'polypeptide(L)' 'CGGAARIIRTRIPIWTLERMRQRGISEADILRSFPVLRAVDLVQAWAYVAAHPEEIEQQIRDNEE' A
#
# COMPACT_ATOMS: atom_id res chain seq x y z
N CYS A 1 12.83 1.68 -13.86
CA CYS A 1 13.31 1.50 -12.47
C CYS A 1 12.64 2.50 -11.53
N GLY A 2 11.31 2.40 -11.37
CA GLY A 2 10.57 3.13 -10.34
C GLY A 2 10.64 2.31 -9.07
N GLY A 3 11.41 2.76 -8.08
CA GLY A 3 11.42 2.10 -6.78
C GLY A 3 10.07 2.29 -6.13
N ALA A 4 9.25 1.23 -6.09
CA ALA A 4 7.94 1.30 -5.48
C ALA A 4 8.01 1.88 -4.06
N ALA A 5 7.10 2.79 -3.72
CA ALA A 5 6.99 3.32 -2.38
C ALA A 5 6.67 2.17 -1.41
N ARG A 6 7.47 2.00 -0.35
CA ARG A 6 7.38 0.88 0.59
C ARG A 6 7.13 1.37 1.99
N ILE A 7 6.37 0.57 2.74
CA ILE A 7 6.17 0.83 4.17
C ILE A 7 7.51 0.69 4.88
N ILE A 8 7.83 1.68 5.70
CA ILE A 8 9.07 1.74 6.47
C ILE A 8 9.22 0.46 7.31
N ARG A 9 10.42 -0.14 7.28
CA ARG A 9 10.76 -1.40 7.98
C ARG A 9 10.10 -2.66 7.41
N THR A 10 9.39 -2.58 6.29
CA THR A 10 8.86 -3.76 5.61
C THR A 10 9.27 -3.75 4.13
N ARG A 11 9.18 -4.92 3.49
CA ARG A 11 9.28 -5.01 2.02
C ARG A 11 7.92 -4.93 1.34
N ILE A 12 6.90 -4.44 2.05
CA ILE A 12 5.52 -4.38 1.54
C ILE A 12 5.34 -3.06 0.78
N PRO A 13 5.00 -3.12 -0.52
CA PRO A 13 4.72 -1.91 -1.30
C PRO A 13 3.41 -1.26 -0.85
N ILE A 14 3.37 0.07 -0.88
CA ILE A 14 2.16 0.85 -0.57
C ILE A 14 1.06 0.57 -1.60
N TRP A 15 1.42 0.45 -2.89
CA TRP A 15 0.48 0.13 -3.95
C TRP A 15 -0.26 -1.20 -3.73
N THR A 16 0.40 -2.19 -3.11
CA THR A 16 -0.23 -3.49 -2.82
C THR A 16 -1.33 -3.33 -1.78
N LEU A 17 -1.10 -2.50 -0.77
CA LEU A 17 -2.11 -2.21 0.26
C LEU A 17 -3.30 -1.46 -0.37
N GLU A 18 -3.03 -0.46 -1.19
CA GLU A 18 -4.09 0.29 -1.88
C GLU A 18 -4.91 -0.60 -2.81
N ARG A 19 -4.27 -1.51 -3.54
CA ARG A 19 -4.99 -2.48 -4.36
C ARG A 19 -5.88 -3.41 -3.55
N MET A 20 -5.44 -3.85 -2.37
CA MET A 20 -6.27 -4.63 -1.44
C MET A 20 -7.49 -3.83 -0.99
N ARG A 21 -7.30 -2.56 -0.64
CA ARG A 21 -8.37 -1.64 -0.26
C ARG A 21 -9.36 -1.39 -1.41
N GLN A 22 -8.88 -1.20 -2.63
CA GLN A 22 -9.72 -1.06 -3.83
C GLN A 22 -10.56 -2.32 -4.11
N ARG A 23 -10.03 -3.51 -3.77
CA ARG A 23 -10.78 -4.78 -3.85
C ARG A 23 -11.77 -4.99 -2.69
N GLY A 24 -11.92 -4.01 -1.79
CA GLY A 24 -12.85 -4.06 -0.66
C GLY A 24 -12.31 -4.80 0.56
N ILE A 25 -10.99 -5.06 0.63
CA ILE A 25 -10.38 -5.65 1.83
C ILE A 25 -10.29 -4.58 2.91
N SER A 26 -10.80 -4.90 4.10
CA SER A 26 -10.75 -4.00 5.25
C SER A 26 -9.33 -3.90 5.82
N GLU A 27 -8.99 -2.74 6.37
CA GLU A 27 -7.68 -2.51 7.00
C GLU A 27 -7.38 -3.52 8.12
N ALA A 28 -8.41 -3.96 8.84
CA ALA A 28 -8.29 -4.99 9.87
C ALA A 28 -7.85 -6.35 9.30
N ASP A 29 -8.38 -6.74 8.14
CA ASP A 29 -7.97 -7.96 7.44
C ASP A 29 -6.55 -7.85 6.88
N ILE A 30 -6.18 -6.66 6.38
CA ILE A 30 -4.81 -6.38 5.94
C ILE A 30 -3.82 -6.54 7.10
N LEU A 31 -4.11 -5.95 8.27
CA LEU A 31 -3.28 -6.10 9.47
C LEU A 31 -3.23 -7.55 9.96
N ARG A 32 -4.33 -8.30 9.79
CA ARG A 32 -4.39 -9.72 10.14
C ARG A 32 -3.54 -10.58 9.20
N SER A 33 -3.50 -10.26 7.92
CA SER A 33 -2.62 -10.92 6.94
C SER A 33 -1.15 -10.55 7.12
N PHE A 34 -0.87 -9.34 7.62
CA PHE A 34 0.49 -8.86 7.85
C PHE A 34 0.70 -8.48 9.32
N PRO A 35 0.97 -9.45 10.22
CA PRO A 35 1.14 -9.19 11.64
C PRO A 35 2.38 -8.32 11.99
N VAL A 36 3.26 -8.10 11.01
CA VAL A 36 4.42 -7.19 11.13
C VAL A 36 4.06 -5.72 10.85
N LEU A 37 2.92 -5.47 10.21
CA LEU A 37 2.40 -4.14 9.93
C LEU A 37 1.64 -3.61 11.15
N ARG A 38 1.84 -2.32 11.46
CA ARG A 38 1.07 -1.64 12.50
C ARG A 38 0.00 -0.76 11.87
N ALA A 39 -1.06 -0.46 12.63
CA ALA A 39 -2.09 0.47 12.17
C ALA A 39 -1.53 1.86 11.81
N VAL A 40 -0.50 2.33 12.52
CA VAL A 40 0.19 3.60 12.18
C VAL A 40 0.84 3.55 10.80
N ASP A 41 1.36 2.39 10.39
CA ASP A 41 1.99 2.23 9.08
C ASP A 41 0.94 2.35 7.96
N LEU A 42 -0.28 1.82 8.17
CA LEU A 42 -1.40 2.00 7.25
C LEU A 42 -1.78 3.47 7.11
N VAL A 43 -1.89 4.20 8.22
CA VAL A 43 -2.21 5.64 8.18
C VAL A 43 -1.16 6.42 7.38
N GLN A 44 0.13 6.12 7.58
CA GLN A 44 1.21 6.74 6.81
C GLN A 44 1.16 6.32 5.32
N ALA A 45 0.82 5.06 5.04
CA ALA A 45 0.62 4.57 3.67
C ALA A 45 -0.46 5.37 2.96
N TRP A 46 -1.63 5.52 3.58
CA TRP A 46 -2.77 6.24 3.01
C TRP A 46 -2.50 7.74 2.86
N ALA A 47 -1.77 8.34 3.81
CA ALA A 47 -1.32 9.72 3.66
C ALA A 47 -0.42 9.87 2.42
N TYR A 48 0.47 8.90 2.17
CA TYR A 48 1.32 8.89 0.98
C TYR A 48 0.50 8.69 -0.31
N VAL A 49 -0.45 7.74 -0.32
CA VAL A 49 -1.35 7.52 -1.46
C VAL A 49 -2.16 8.77 -1.77
N ALA A 50 -2.71 9.44 -0.76
CA ALA A 50 -3.48 10.67 -0.95
C ALA A 50 -2.61 11.83 -1.46
N ALA A 51 -1.34 11.88 -1.08
CA ALA A 51 -0.39 12.88 -1.57
C ALA A 51 0.13 12.58 -2.99
N HIS A 52 0.17 11.30 -3.39
CA HIS A 52 0.71 10.83 -4.66
C HIS A 52 -0.19 9.80 -5.36
N PRO A 53 -1.47 10.13 -5.66
CA PRO A 53 -2.42 9.17 -6.19
C PRO A 53 -2.00 8.66 -7.58
N GLU A 54 -1.55 9.56 -8.46
CA GLU A 54 -1.13 9.21 -9.83
C GLU A 54 0.06 8.25 -9.86
N GLU A 55 1.00 8.43 -8.92
CA GLU A 55 2.19 7.58 -8.76
C GLU A 55 1.78 6.16 -8.35
N ILE A 56 0.88 6.06 -7.37
CA ILE A 56 0.37 4.79 -6.89
C ILE A 56 -0.47 4.09 -7.94
N GLU A 57 -1.35 4.80 -8.66
CA GLU A 57 -2.11 4.22 -9.78
C GLU A 57 -1.19 3.71 -10.89
N GLN A 58 -0.11 4.44 -11.19
CA GLN A 58 0.87 4.00 -12.17
C GLN A 58 1.62 2.75 -11.70
N GLN A 59 2.02 2.67 -10.42
CA GLN A 59 2.61 1.47 -9.84
C GLN A 59 1.64 0.28 -9.85
N ILE A 60 0.36 0.51 -9.51
CA ILE A 60 -0.68 -0.53 -9.56
C ILE A 60 -0.78 -1.09 -10.98
N ARG A 61 -0.81 -0.21 -12.00
CA ARG A 61 -0.91 -0.60 -13.41
C ARG A 61 0.34 -1.33 -13.90
N ASP A 62 1.53 -0.79 -13.65
CA ASP A 62 2.81 -1.39 -14.05
C ASP A 62 3.04 -2.76 -13.41
N ASN A 63 2.56 -2.97 -12.18
CA ASN A 63 2.61 -4.26 -11.50
C ASN A 63 1.43 -5.19 -11.80
N GLU A 64 0.42 -4.75 -12.57
CA GLU A 64 -0.70 -5.55 -13.04
C GLU A 64 -0.52 -6.15 -14.44
N GLU A 65 0.40 -5.61 -15.23
CA GLU A 65 0.84 -6.17 -16.52
C GLU A 65 1.94 -7.24 -16.36
#